data_AF-A0A315XZ52-F1
#
_entry.id   AF-A0A315XZ52-F1
#
_cell.length_a   1.000
_cell.length_b   1.000
_cell.length_c   1.000
_cell.angle_alpha   90.00
_cell.angle_beta   90.00
_cell.angle_gamma   90.00
#
_symmetry.space_group_name_H-M   'P 1'
#
loop_
_entity.id
_entity.type
_entity.pdbx_description
1 polymer ?
#
loop_
_entity_poly.entity_id
_entity_poly.type
_entity_poly.pdbx_seq_one_letter_code
_entity_poly.pdbx_strand_id
1 'polypeptide(L)'
;MKKIVSAVLAAAMSITAITASPAVYAADKAASPKSMVVLGDSIAAGGLRTGSVKYNYGDICGDYLGCKVSNYAVSGYDTSDLVNEIESFTDTQKKAVSDADVVVISIGGNDMMHALSKYLLDFAGRKTSEKFLNDGYTKDDIPEKPSLTDLTQMLNIRGEGGLMDYMAKGTFAQKREVTDEIGSAFANIYGSGGTFDSETIPNLEKAVEDIKAIAPNTRILVTNVYQPLQLQPSYVEKTYGKQSDYATFLSILRMRCEAMMKEYDIKLNAIDGIEVVDVKSQFTSQEKEPSTSAPGNASYFVDIQTSSLSTADVHPNQKGHIAMAAAILDKIGSLHTDSGLLSKTFNGLSDKDAYPEIALATYKKVAGVKDVVTTTTTSTTSKTTTTTTTTSTTTTTTTKKTTTSTTTTTTATAPPVTTTTTTPPAPKIPKGDVNNSGKIDAVDASAVLSEYAKLSGSSGKGEFNAEQTKAADVDDNGKVDAVDASKILSYYAYISTVKSGGIMSIDQYIKSL
;
A
#
# COMPACT_ATOMS: atom_id res chain seq x y z
N MET A 1 13.41 54.12 -17.21
CA MET A 1 14.44 53.39 -17.99
C MET A 1 14.24 51.91 -17.69
N LYS A 2 13.45 51.17 -18.50
CA LYS A 2 13.84 50.39 -19.70
C LYS A 2 14.98 49.38 -19.45
N LYS A 3 14.58 48.09 -19.33
CA LYS A 3 15.22 46.81 -19.73
C LYS A 3 16.60 46.51 -19.07
N ILE A 4 17.06 45.28 -18.79
CA ILE A 4 17.15 44.02 -19.57
C ILE A 4 17.47 42.86 -18.57
N VAL A 5 17.14 41.61 -18.95
CA VAL A 5 17.59 40.29 -18.43
C VAL A 5 16.77 39.78 -17.23
N SER A 6 16.01 38.69 -17.26
CA SER A 6 16.27 37.39 -17.88
C SER A 6 14.97 36.67 -18.28
N ALA A 7 14.88 36.32 -19.56
CA ALA A 7 13.89 35.42 -20.12
C ALA A 7 14.57 34.06 -20.33
N VAL A 8 14.49 33.14 -19.35
CA VAL A 8 14.88 31.72 -19.48
C VAL A 8 13.95 30.78 -18.70
N LEU A 9 12.72 31.18 -18.31
CA LEU A 9 11.80 30.29 -17.57
C LEU A 9 10.40 30.10 -18.18
N ALA A 10 10.27 30.29 -19.49
CA ALA A 10 9.04 30.04 -20.22
C ALA A 10 9.34 29.42 -21.59
N ALA A 11 9.97 28.24 -21.59
CA ALA A 11 10.17 27.42 -22.78
C ALA A 11 10.46 25.96 -22.40
N ALA A 12 9.47 25.27 -21.82
CA ALA A 12 9.38 23.79 -21.83
C ALA A 12 7.95 23.27 -21.57
N MET A 13 6.92 24.09 -21.81
CA MET A 13 5.52 23.64 -21.87
C MET A 13 4.89 24.22 -23.13
N SER A 14 5.33 23.70 -24.27
CA SER A 14 4.61 23.85 -25.52
C SER A 14 4.38 22.45 -26.06
N ILE A 15 3.20 21.94 -25.72
CA ILE A 15 2.52 20.86 -26.42
C ILE A 15 2.46 21.28 -27.89
N THR A 16 3.42 20.85 -28.70
CA THR A 16 3.17 20.68 -30.12
C THR A 16 2.28 19.46 -30.25
N ALA A 17 0.98 19.71 -30.30
CA ALA A 17 0.02 18.82 -30.91
C ALA A 17 0.44 18.65 -32.37
N ILE A 18 1.28 17.65 -32.64
CA ILE A 18 1.41 17.09 -33.98
C ILE A 18 0.04 16.44 -34.22
N THR A 19 -0.79 17.08 -35.05
CA THR A 19 -1.92 16.43 -35.69
C THR A 19 -1.37 15.39 -36.67
N ALA A 20 -0.84 14.30 -36.13
CA ALA A 20 -0.72 13.06 -36.87
C ALA A 20 -2.14 12.50 -36.87
N SER A 21 -2.75 12.46 -38.06
CA SER A 21 -3.92 11.64 -38.32
C SER A 21 -3.73 10.28 -37.64
N PRO A 22 -4.73 9.71 -36.95
CA PRO A 22 -4.59 8.40 -36.35
C PRO A 22 -4.37 7.41 -37.49
N ALA A 23 -3.11 7.06 -37.75
CA ALA A 23 -2.80 5.74 -38.24
C ALA A 23 -3.30 4.82 -37.13
N VAL A 24 -4.47 4.24 -37.35
CA VAL A 24 -5.00 3.14 -36.55
C VAL A 24 -4.05 1.98 -36.76
N TYR A 25 -2.91 2.02 -36.07
CA TYR A 25 -2.23 0.81 -35.68
C TYR A 25 -3.18 0.18 -34.68
N ALA A 26 -3.94 -0.82 -35.14
CA ALA A 26 -4.49 -1.81 -34.24
C ALA A 26 -3.29 -2.41 -33.51
N ALA A 27 -2.97 -1.88 -32.33
CA ALA A 27 -2.07 -2.56 -31.43
C ALA A 27 -2.71 -3.91 -31.16
N ASP A 28 -2.05 -4.99 -31.56
CA ASP A 28 -2.48 -6.33 -31.20
C ASP A 28 -2.68 -6.33 -29.69
N LYS A 29 -3.89 -6.71 -29.26
CA LYS A 29 -4.23 -6.77 -27.83
C LYS A 29 -3.18 -7.65 -27.15
N ALA A 30 -2.43 -7.08 -26.20
CA ALA A 30 -1.42 -7.82 -25.47
C ALA A 30 -2.06 -9.07 -24.87
N ALA A 31 -1.43 -10.23 -25.07
CA ALA A 31 -1.93 -11.48 -24.52
C ALA A 31 -1.95 -11.38 -22.98
N SER A 32 -3.00 -11.91 -22.36
CA SER A 32 -3.10 -11.89 -20.89
C SER A 32 -2.00 -12.76 -20.28
N PRO A 33 -1.24 -12.26 -19.30
CA PRO A 33 -0.36 -13.07 -18.47
C PRO A 33 -1.09 -14.26 -17.86
N LYS A 34 -0.42 -15.40 -17.79
CA LYS A 34 -0.89 -16.62 -17.10
C LYS A 34 -0.40 -16.67 -15.65
N SER A 35 0.68 -15.96 -15.35
CA SER A 35 1.34 -15.94 -14.05
C SER A 35 1.98 -14.58 -13.76
N MET A 36 1.93 -14.19 -12.49
CA MET A 36 2.52 -12.97 -11.98
C MET A 36 3.22 -13.25 -10.64
N VAL A 37 4.40 -12.66 -10.45
CA VAL A 37 5.08 -12.63 -9.15
C VAL A 37 5.08 -11.21 -8.62
N VAL A 38 4.83 -11.06 -7.32
CA VAL A 38 4.92 -9.78 -6.60
C VAL A 38 6.05 -9.87 -5.59
N LEU A 39 6.99 -8.92 -5.67
CA LEU A 39 8.10 -8.76 -4.73
C LEU A 39 8.06 -7.34 -4.16
N GLY A 40 8.62 -7.15 -2.97
CA GLY A 40 8.70 -5.82 -2.38
C GLY A 40 8.47 -5.79 -0.88
N ASP A 41 8.03 -4.63 -0.41
CA ASP A 41 7.83 -4.34 1.00
C ASP A 41 6.37 -4.52 1.46
N SER A 42 5.99 -3.82 2.55
CA SER A 42 4.63 -3.85 3.09
C SER A 42 3.58 -3.38 2.10
N ILE A 43 3.92 -2.49 1.18
CA ILE A 43 3.00 -1.98 0.16
C ILE A 43 2.63 -3.10 -0.81
N ALA A 44 3.63 -3.89 -1.22
CA ALA A 44 3.44 -5.05 -2.07
C ALA A 44 2.70 -6.20 -1.36
N ALA A 45 2.97 -6.39 -0.07
CA ALA A 45 2.26 -7.37 0.75
C ALA A 45 0.79 -6.99 1.00
N GLY A 46 0.45 -5.69 0.93
CA GLY A 46 -0.83 -5.16 1.39
C GLY A 46 -0.91 -4.98 2.90
N GLY A 47 0.25 -4.83 3.55
CA GLY A 47 0.36 -4.55 4.97
C GLY A 47 -0.15 -3.15 5.32
N LEU A 48 -0.72 -3.04 6.50
CA LEU A 48 -1.06 -1.79 7.17
C LEU A 48 -0.29 -1.72 8.49
N ARG A 49 -0.31 -0.57 9.17
CA ARG A 49 0.24 -0.48 10.53
C ARG A 49 -0.36 -1.53 11.47
N THR A 50 -1.65 -1.82 11.31
CA THR A 50 -2.34 -2.91 12.01
C THR A 50 -3.14 -3.73 11.00
N GLY A 51 -2.72 -4.97 10.78
CA GLY A 51 -3.37 -5.89 9.84
C GLY A 51 -2.97 -5.66 8.39
N SER A 52 -3.89 -5.92 7.47
CA SER A 52 -3.69 -5.81 6.04
C SER A 52 -4.93 -5.26 5.35
N VAL A 53 -4.77 -4.73 4.14
CA VAL A 53 -5.93 -4.46 3.29
C VAL A 53 -6.64 -5.76 2.93
N LYS A 54 -7.93 -5.64 2.58
CA LYS A 54 -8.75 -6.80 2.22
C LYS A 54 -8.25 -7.44 0.92
N TYR A 55 -7.90 -6.62 -0.06
CA TYR A 55 -7.33 -7.05 -1.34
C TYR A 55 -6.14 -6.15 -1.67
N ASN A 56 -4.94 -6.72 -1.73
CA ASN A 56 -3.77 -5.99 -2.20
C ASN A 56 -3.83 -5.82 -3.73
N TYR A 57 -2.89 -5.06 -4.31
CA TYR A 57 -2.94 -4.81 -5.75
C TYR A 57 -2.66 -6.09 -6.56
N GLY A 58 -1.90 -7.03 -6.00
CA GLY A 58 -1.62 -8.32 -6.61
C GLY A 58 -2.89 -9.15 -6.76
N ASP A 59 -3.71 -9.23 -5.73
CA ASP A 59 -5.00 -9.94 -5.75
C ASP A 59 -5.93 -9.38 -6.84
N ILE A 60 -6.00 -8.04 -6.93
CA ILE A 60 -6.82 -7.33 -7.92
C ILE A 60 -6.30 -7.59 -9.34
N CYS A 61 -4.98 -7.51 -9.56
CA CYS A 61 -4.38 -7.80 -10.86
C CYS A 61 -4.58 -9.28 -11.26
N GLY A 62 -4.44 -10.21 -10.32
CA GLY A 62 -4.62 -11.65 -10.56
C GLY A 62 -6.03 -11.99 -11.01
N ASP A 63 -7.05 -11.49 -10.30
CA ASP A 63 -8.45 -11.66 -10.67
C ASP A 63 -8.76 -11.05 -12.04
N TYR A 64 -8.30 -9.81 -12.28
CA TYR A 64 -8.50 -9.13 -13.57
C TYR A 64 -7.86 -9.91 -14.72
N LEU A 65 -6.60 -10.30 -14.60
CA LEU A 65 -5.88 -10.99 -15.69
C LEU A 65 -6.28 -12.46 -15.85
N GLY A 66 -6.98 -13.03 -14.86
CA GLY A 66 -7.25 -14.47 -14.76
C GLY A 66 -5.98 -15.29 -14.55
N CYS A 67 -4.99 -14.73 -13.85
CA CYS A 67 -3.65 -15.29 -13.73
C CYS A 67 -3.32 -15.75 -12.30
N LYS A 68 -2.38 -16.69 -12.17
CA LYS A 68 -1.87 -17.09 -10.85
C LYS A 68 -0.92 -16.01 -10.32
N VAL A 69 -1.18 -15.52 -9.11
CA VAL A 69 -0.28 -14.59 -8.42
C VAL A 69 0.49 -15.33 -7.33
N SER A 70 1.82 -15.15 -7.31
CA SER A 70 2.67 -15.56 -6.18
C SER A 70 3.26 -14.29 -5.55
N ASN A 71 2.80 -13.95 -4.35
CA ASN A 71 3.27 -12.77 -3.62
C ASN A 71 4.32 -13.20 -2.58
N TYR A 72 5.53 -12.69 -2.72
CA TYR A 72 6.64 -12.90 -1.79
C TYR A 72 7.08 -11.61 -1.10
N ALA A 73 6.31 -10.53 -1.21
CA ALA A 73 6.65 -9.28 -0.55
C ALA A 73 6.62 -9.41 0.99
N VAL A 74 7.53 -8.70 1.66
CA VAL A 74 7.70 -8.77 3.11
C VAL A 74 7.73 -7.37 3.72
N SER A 75 6.88 -7.13 4.71
CA SER A 75 6.82 -5.86 5.41
C SER A 75 8.16 -5.45 6.02
N GLY A 76 8.58 -4.21 5.73
CA GLY A 76 9.80 -3.62 6.26
C GLY A 76 11.05 -3.81 5.39
N TYR A 77 10.97 -4.61 4.31
CA TYR A 77 12.11 -4.80 3.41
C TYR A 77 12.57 -3.50 2.76
N ASP A 78 13.87 -3.30 2.72
CA ASP A 78 14.54 -2.35 1.83
C ASP A 78 15.07 -3.07 0.57
N THR A 79 15.73 -2.35 -0.32
CA THR A 79 16.27 -2.97 -1.55
C THR A 79 17.36 -4.00 -1.30
N SER A 80 18.11 -3.90 -0.19
CA SER A 80 19.12 -4.91 0.17
C SER A 80 18.46 -6.21 0.61
N ASP A 81 17.38 -6.11 1.40
CA ASP A 81 16.59 -7.28 1.80
C ASP A 81 15.97 -7.99 0.59
N LEU A 82 15.49 -7.24 -0.40
CA LEU A 82 14.97 -7.80 -1.66
C LEU A 82 16.03 -8.61 -2.41
N VAL A 83 17.26 -8.09 -2.53
CA VAL A 83 18.36 -8.83 -3.18
C VAL A 83 18.66 -10.12 -2.40
N ASN A 84 18.79 -10.02 -1.08
CA ASN A 84 19.05 -11.18 -0.21
C ASN A 84 17.94 -12.24 -0.34
N GLU A 85 16.68 -11.81 -0.45
CA GLU A 85 15.54 -12.69 -0.67
C GLU A 85 15.63 -13.42 -2.02
N ILE A 86 15.91 -12.69 -3.11
CA ILE A 86 15.99 -13.28 -4.46
C ILE A 86 17.13 -14.31 -4.53
N GLU A 87 18.30 -13.98 -3.99
CA GLU A 87 19.44 -14.90 -3.92
C GLU A 87 19.13 -16.15 -3.10
N SER A 88 18.31 -16.00 -2.07
CA SER A 88 17.90 -17.06 -1.15
C SER A 88 16.65 -17.81 -1.58
N PHE A 89 16.09 -17.53 -2.77
CA PHE A 89 14.88 -18.20 -3.23
C PHE A 89 15.02 -19.72 -3.24
N THR A 90 14.01 -20.38 -2.66
CA THR A 90 13.81 -21.82 -2.75
C THR A 90 13.53 -22.24 -4.20
N ASP A 91 13.69 -23.53 -4.50
CA ASP A 91 13.37 -24.08 -5.83
C ASP A 91 11.91 -23.77 -6.26
N THR A 92 10.98 -23.71 -5.30
CA THR A 92 9.58 -23.38 -5.56
C THR A 92 9.41 -21.91 -5.95
N GLN A 93 10.10 -20.99 -5.27
CA GLN A 93 10.09 -19.56 -5.61
C GLN A 93 10.79 -19.30 -6.95
N LYS A 94 11.96 -19.92 -7.18
CA LYS A 94 12.65 -19.87 -8.47
C LYS A 94 11.77 -20.38 -9.60
N LYS A 95 11.02 -21.47 -9.37
CA LYS A 95 10.05 -21.98 -10.33
C LYS A 95 8.92 -20.99 -10.59
N ALA A 96 8.36 -20.37 -9.56
CA ALA A 96 7.33 -19.35 -9.73
C ALA A 96 7.81 -18.14 -10.55
N VAL A 97 9.04 -17.68 -10.31
CA VAL A 97 9.68 -16.60 -11.09
C VAL A 97 9.97 -17.04 -12.52
N SER A 98 10.51 -18.25 -12.71
CA SER A 98 10.78 -18.82 -14.04
C SER A 98 9.52 -18.95 -14.90
N ASP A 99 8.39 -19.29 -14.27
CA ASP A 99 7.09 -19.40 -14.92
C ASP A 99 6.37 -18.06 -15.08
N ALA A 100 6.84 -16.97 -14.46
CA ALA A 100 6.16 -15.68 -14.45
C ALA A 100 6.27 -14.96 -15.80
N ASP A 101 5.13 -14.53 -16.36
CA ASP A 101 5.13 -13.61 -17.50
C ASP A 101 5.48 -12.19 -17.06
N VAL A 102 5.13 -11.83 -15.82
CA VAL A 102 5.33 -10.52 -15.22
C VAL A 102 5.81 -10.65 -13.77
N VAL A 103 6.87 -9.93 -13.42
CA VAL A 103 7.28 -9.68 -12.03
C VAL A 103 7.00 -8.21 -11.70
N VAL A 104 6.30 -7.95 -10.61
CA VAL A 104 6.02 -6.59 -10.12
C VAL A 104 6.80 -6.35 -8.83
N ILE A 105 7.56 -5.26 -8.78
CA ILE A 105 8.39 -4.87 -7.63
C ILE A 105 7.89 -3.53 -7.07
N SER A 106 7.61 -3.48 -5.77
CA SER A 106 7.34 -2.24 -5.02
C SER A 106 8.29 -2.15 -3.82
N ILE A 107 9.32 -1.31 -3.93
CA ILE A 107 10.42 -1.23 -2.96
C ILE A 107 11.08 0.15 -3.02
N GLY A 108 11.96 0.46 -2.07
CA GLY A 108 12.76 1.70 -2.01
C GLY A 108 12.25 2.72 -0.98
N GLY A 109 11.01 2.57 -0.52
CA GLY A 109 10.45 3.44 0.53
C GLY A 109 11.20 3.31 1.85
N ASN A 110 11.58 2.08 2.24
CA ASN A 110 12.31 1.84 3.47
C ASN A 110 13.76 2.33 3.40
N ASP A 111 14.45 2.22 2.26
CA ASP A 111 15.77 2.84 2.04
C ASP A 111 15.75 4.35 2.37
N MET A 112 14.76 5.06 1.81
CA MET A 112 14.56 6.49 2.05
C MET A 112 14.26 6.77 3.53
N MET A 113 13.40 5.96 4.17
CA MET A 113 13.01 6.15 5.56
C MET A 113 14.16 5.85 6.53
N HIS A 114 14.96 4.81 6.28
CA HIS A 114 16.14 4.49 7.06
C HIS A 114 17.16 5.62 6.99
N ALA A 115 17.48 6.09 5.80
CA ALA A 115 18.42 7.20 5.60
C ALA A 115 17.92 8.50 6.27
N LEU A 116 16.66 8.86 6.07
CA LEU A 116 16.06 10.06 6.68
C LEU A 116 16.04 9.96 8.20
N SER A 117 15.57 8.84 8.74
CA SER A 117 15.44 8.62 10.18
C SER A 117 16.81 8.62 10.85
N LYS A 118 17.79 7.93 10.25
CA LYS A 118 19.16 7.85 10.76
C LYS A 118 19.79 9.23 10.84
N TYR A 119 19.70 10.02 9.77
CA TYR A 119 20.26 11.36 9.75
C TYR A 119 19.66 12.27 10.83
N LEU A 120 18.33 12.28 10.96
CA LEU A 120 17.64 13.14 11.92
C LEU A 120 17.90 12.72 13.38
N LEU A 121 17.95 11.42 13.66
CA LEU A 121 18.29 10.90 14.98
C LEU A 121 19.75 11.17 15.33
N ASP A 122 20.68 11.03 14.38
CA ASP A 122 22.09 11.36 14.61
C ASP A 122 22.30 12.86 14.86
N PHE A 123 21.55 13.72 14.17
CA PHE A 123 21.51 15.15 14.49
C PHE A 123 21.02 15.38 15.93
N ALA A 124 19.91 14.74 16.33
CA ALA A 124 19.39 14.83 17.69
C ALA A 124 20.40 14.34 18.74
N GLY A 125 21.05 13.19 18.49
CA GLY A 125 22.06 12.60 19.37
C GLY A 125 23.34 13.43 19.53
N ARG A 126 23.70 14.24 18.52
CA ARG A 126 24.84 15.19 18.60
C ARG A 126 24.52 16.42 19.46
N LYS A 127 23.25 16.83 19.55
CA LYS A 127 22.81 18.02 20.28
C LYS A 127 22.57 17.73 21.77
N THR A 128 23.62 17.27 22.45
CA THR A 128 23.55 16.82 23.87
C THR A 128 23.14 17.90 24.89
N SER A 129 23.19 19.18 24.53
CA SER A 129 22.66 20.28 25.35
C SER A 129 21.15 20.47 25.20
N GLU A 130 20.54 19.88 24.17
CA GLU A 130 19.12 19.98 23.85
C GLU A 130 18.40 18.67 24.15
N LYS A 131 17.08 18.73 24.32
CA LYS A 131 16.25 17.54 24.54
C LYS A 131 15.66 17.03 23.24
N PHE A 132 16.47 16.86 22.20
CA PHE A 132 15.99 16.44 20.88
C PHE A 132 15.68 14.94 20.79
N LEU A 133 16.22 14.13 21.70
CA LEU A 133 15.75 12.77 21.92
C LEU A 133 14.75 12.75 23.08
N ASN A 134 13.74 11.89 22.99
CA ASN A 134 12.78 11.67 24.07
C ASN A 134 13.48 11.05 25.30
N ASP A 135 12.92 11.29 26.48
CA ASP A 135 13.46 10.75 27.73
C ASP A 135 13.61 9.22 27.66
N GLY A 136 14.76 8.71 28.11
CA GLY A 136 15.09 7.29 28.05
C GLY A 136 15.90 6.88 26.81
N TYR A 137 16.11 7.77 25.84
CA TYR A 137 16.96 7.51 24.68
C TYR A 137 18.23 8.38 24.68
N THR A 138 19.31 7.78 24.20
CA THR A 138 20.61 8.40 23.97
C THR A 138 21.06 8.16 22.52
N LYS A 139 22.17 8.79 22.12
CA LYS A 139 22.76 8.56 20.79
C LYS A 139 23.14 7.08 20.55
N ASP A 140 23.45 6.35 21.62
CA ASP A 140 23.94 4.96 21.52
C ASP A 140 22.78 3.97 21.33
N ASP A 141 21.54 4.42 21.57
CA ASP A 141 20.32 3.64 21.34
C ASP A 141 19.83 3.72 19.89
N ILE A 142 20.41 4.59 19.05
CA ILE A 142 19.96 4.81 17.67
C ILE A 142 20.34 3.59 16.82
N PRO A 143 19.36 2.87 16.24
CA PRO A 143 19.63 1.74 15.37
C PRO A 143 20.48 2.11 14.15
N GLU A 144 21.12 1.10 13.55
CA GLU A 144 21.84 1.27 12.28
C GLU A 144 20.87 1.59 11.12
N LYS A 145 19.75 0.85 11.04
CA LYS A 145 18.65 1.07 10.09
C LYS A 145 17.36 1.44 10.83
N PRO A 146 17.22 2.66 11.37
CA PRO A 146 16.04 3.06 12.11
C PRO A 146 14.83 3.18 11.19
N SER A 147 13.69 2.62 11.59
CA SER A 147 12.41 2.75 10.91
C SER A 147 11.74 4.10 11.21
N LEU A 148 10.63 4.39 10.51
CA LEU A 148 9.78 5.53 10.86
C LEU A 148 9.22 5.40 12.29
N THR A 149 8.95 4.18 12.76
CA THR A 149 8.52 3.95 14.14
C THR A 149 9.60 4.40 15.11
N ASP A 150 10.85 4.02 14.90
CA ASP A 150 11.99 4.43 15.73
C ASP A 150 12.13 5.96 15.74
N LEU A 151 12.05 6.60 14.56
CA LEU A 151 12.07 8.06 14.47
C LEU A 151 10.97 8.71 15.32
N THR A 152 9.73 8.22 15.22
CA THR A 152 8.61 8.80 15.98
C THR A 152 8.69 8.54 17.48
N GLN A 153 9.32 7.45 17.91
CA GLN A 153 9.50 7.12 19.32
C GLN A 153 10.69 7.84 19.95
N MET A 154 11.78 7.99 19.21
CA MET A 154 13.03 8.54 19.73
C MET A 154 13.12 10.05 19.58
N LEU A 155 12.61 10.65 18.49
CA LEU A 155 12.76 12.08 18.23
C LEU A 155 11.73 12.91 19.02
N ASN A 156 12.22 13.80 19.88
CA ASN A 156 11.39 14.78 20.58
C ASN A 156 11.11 15.99 19.68
N ILE A 157 10.00 15.94 18.96
CA ILE A 157 9.58 17.03 18.06
C ILE A 157 8.89 18.16 18.85
N ARG A 158 7.92 17.84 19.71
CA ARG A 158 7.00 18.85 20.31
C ARG A 158 7.07 18.95 21.84
N GLY A 159 7.77 18.04 22.52
CA GLY A 159 7.97 18.12 23.96
C GLY A 159 8.81 19.33 24.37
N GLU A 160 8.82 19.64 25.67
CA GLU A 160 9.63 20.72 26.21
C GLU A 160 11.12 20.52 25.87
N GLY A 161 11.77 21.56 25.35
CA GLY A 161 13.16 21.49 24.88
C GLY A 161 13.38 20.66 23.60
N GLY A 162 12.30 20.17 22.98
CA GLY A 162 12.33 19.45 21.71
C GLY A 162 12.53 20.37 20.51
N LEU A 163 12.56 19.78 19.32
CA LEU A 163 12.94 20.48 18.08
C LEU A 163 12.08 21.73 17.79
N MET A 164 10.77 21.64 17.97
CA MET A 164 9.86 22.77 17.73
C MET A 164 9.98 23.85 18.82
N ASP A 165 10.23 23.47 20.07
CA ASP A 165 10.43 24.42 21.17
C ASP A 165 11.75 25.20 20.99
N TYR A 166 12.81 24.49 20.57
CA TYR A 166 14.10 25.07 20.20
C TYR A 166 13.97 26.04 19.03
N MET A 167 13.22 25.68 17.98
CA MET A 167 12.94 26.62 16.89
C MET A 167 12.10 27.81 17.37
N ALA A 168 11.06 27.61 18.17
CA ALA A 168 10.17 28.68 18.60
C ALA A 168 10.87 29.72 19.49
N LYS A 169 11.70 29.27 20.44
CA LYS A 169 12.43 30.11 21.39
C LYS A 169 13.81 30.55 20.90
N GLY A 170 14.33 29.89 19.86
CA GLY A 170 15.68 30.08 19.36
C GLY A 170 15.88 31.34 18.51
N THR A 171 17.14 31.71 18.39
CA THR A 171 17.62 32.76 17.48
C THR A 171 17.41 32.37 16.01
N PHE A 172 17.56 33.34 15.11
CA PHE A 172 17.53 33.07 13.66
C PHE A 172 18.52 31.97 13.24
N ALA A 173 19.71 31.94 13.83
CA ALA A 173 20.72 30.94 13.54
C ALA A 173 20.26 29.52 13.92
N GLN A 174 19.58 29.37 15.06
CA GLN A 174 19.07 28.08 15.53
C GLN A 174 17.89 27.57 14.67
N LYS A 175 17.01 28.47 14.24
CA LYS A 175 15.94 28.14 13.27
C LYS A 175 16.52 27.69 11.93
N ARG A 176 17.56 28.38 11.46
CA ARG A 176 18.27 28.04 10.23
C ARG A 176 18.96 26.69 10.33
N GLU A 177 19.67 26.43 11.43
CA GLU A 177 20.34 25.15 11.70
C GLU A 177 19.40 23.96 11.51
N VAL A 178 18.24 23.97 12.17
CA VAL A 178 17.26 22.87 12.04
C VAL A 178 16.74 22.73 10.61
N THR A 179 16.45 23.85 9.94
CA THR A 179 15.95 23.85 8.56
C THR A 179 16.99 23.33 7.57
N ASP A 180 18.26 23.69 7.77
CA ASP A 180 19.40 23.26 6.97
C ASP A 180 19.68 21.76 7.20
N GLU A 181 19.64 21.28 8.44
CA GLU A 181 19.83 19.84 8.76
C GLU A 181 18.71 18.97 8.18
N ILE A 182 17.45 19.41 8.23
CA ILE A 182 16.36 18.73 7.52
C ILE A 182 16.64 18.73 6.01
N GLY A 183 17.12 19.85 5.45
CA GLY A 183 17.47 19.90 4.03
C GLY A 183 18.58 18.93 3.64
N SER A 184 19.62 18.85 4.47
CA SER A 184 20.73 17.91 4.32
C SER A 184 20.28 16.47 4.43
N ALA A 185 19.35 16.15 5.33
CA ALA A 185 18.80 14.80 5.48
C ALA A 185 18.22 14.28 4.16
N PHE A 186 17.42 15.09 3.46
CA PHE A 186 16.88 14.74 2.15
C PHE A 186 17.98 14.74 1.07
N ALA A 187 18.87 15.72 1.06
CA ALA A 187 19.94 15.81 0.08
C ALA A 187 20.92 14.62 0.14
N ASN A 188 21.12 14.02 1.32
CA ASN A 188 21.94 12.80 1.48
C ASN A 188 21.28 11.55 0.89
N ILE A 189 19.99 11.60 0.55
CA ILE A 189 19.30 10.47 -0.11
C ILE A 189 19.48 10.60 -1.62
N TYR A 190 19.09 11.75 -2.17
CA TYR A 190 18.97 11.93 -3.62
C TYR A 190 20.16 12.65 -4.27
N GLY A 191 21.04 13.26 -3.48
CA GLY A 191 22.24 13.93 -3.96
C GLY A 191 23.29 12.94 -4.49
N SER A 192 24.28 13.45 -5.22
CA SER A 192 25.33 12.61 -5.78
C SER A 192 26.09 11.85 -4.69
N GLY A 193 26.16 10.53 -4.83
CA GLY A 193 26.76 9.63 -3.84
C GLY A 193 25.91 9.39 -2.59
N GLY A 194 24.67 9.88 -2.57
CA GLY A 194 23.70 9.59 -1.52
C GLY A 194 23.10 8.20 -1.62
N THR A 195 22.14 7.89 -0.74
CA THR A 195 21.50 6.56 -0.61
C THR A 195 21.02 5.97 -1.94
N PHE A 196 20.43 6.79 -2.84
CA PHE A 196 20.02 6.27 -4.14
C PHE A 196 21.19 5.77 -4.98
N ASP A 197 22.30 6.51 -5.02
CA ASP A 197 23.48 6.15 -5.81
C ASP A 197 24.28 5.02 -5.18
N SER A 198 24.34 4.98 -3.84
CA SER A 198 25.20 4.03 -3.12
C SER A 198 24.55 2.69 -2.79
N GLU A 199 23.22 2.64 -2.72
CA GLU A 199 22.48 1.47 -2.21
C GLU A 199 21.25 1.15 -3.06
N THR A 200 20.27 2.05 -3.12
CA THR A 200 18.93 1.73 -3.67
C THR A 200 18.96 1.33 -5.14
N ILE A 201 19.63 2.10 -6.01
CA ILE A 201 19.68 1.81 -7.44
C ILE A 201 20.58 0.61 -7.76
N PRO A 202 21.81 0.50 -7.21
CA PRO A 202 22.62 -0.71 -7.41
C PRO A 202 21.92 -2.00 -6.96
N ASN A 203 21.18 -1.98 -5.85
CA ASN A 203 20.44 -3.14 -5.38
C ASN A 203 19.26 -3.48 -6.31
N LEU A 204 18.56 -2.48 -6.85
CA LEU A 204 17.51 -2.71 -7.85
C LEU A 204 18.07 -3.28 -9.15
N GLU A 205 19.19 -2.75 -9.66
CA GLU A 205 19.89 -3.31 -10.83
C GLU A 205 20.28 -4.77 -10.59
N LYS A 206 20.81 -5.08 -9.40
CA LYS A 206 21.15 -6.44 -9.00
C LYS A 206 19.92 -7.36 -8.91
N ALA A 207 18.83 -6.89 -8.30
CA ALA A 207 17.57 -7.65 -8.24
C ALA A 207 17.04 -7.96 -9.65
N VAL A 208 17.13 -7.01 -10.57
CA VAL A 208 16.77 -7.19 -11.99
C VAL A 208 17.66 -8.24 -12.65
N GLU A 209 18.97 -8.16 -12.46
CA GLU A 209 19.93 -9.15 -12.98
C GLU A 209 19.59 -10.56 -12.47
N ASP A 210 19.38 -10.72 -11.16
CA ASP A 210 19.12 -12.00 -10.53
C ASP A 210 17.77 -12.60 -11.00
N ILE A 211 16.73 -11.77 -11.15
CA ILE A 211 15.44 -12.19 -11.72
C ILE A 211 15.63 -12.62 -13.18
N LYS A 212 16.39 -11.86 -13.97
CA LYS A 212 16.65 -12.18 -15.38
C LYS A 212 17.50 -13.44 -15.56
N ALA A 213 18.37 -13.77 -14.60
CA ALA A 213 19.09 -15.03 -14.58
C ALA A 213 18.14 -16.24 -14.41
N ILE A 214 17.03 -16.07 -13.69
CA ILE A 214 16.00 -17.11 -13.50
C ILE A 214 15.00 -17.13 -14.67
N ALA A 215 14.60 -15.95 -15.15
CA ALA A 215 13.53 -15.76 -16.14
C ALA A 215 13.91 -14.68 -17.18
N PRO A 216 14.75 -15.00 -18.19
CA PRO A 216 15.32 -14.00 -19.10
C PRO A 216 14.28 -13.15 -19.85
N ASN A 217 13.14 -13.74 -20.18
CA ASN A 217 12.09 -13.10 -20.97
C ASN A 217 10.96 -12.49 -20.13
N THR A 218 11.00 -12.61 -18.79
CA THR A 218 9.92 -12.05 -17.95
C THR A 218 9.92 -10.53 -18.03
N ARG A 219 8.74 -9.90 -18.01
CA ARG A 219 8.64 -8.44 -17.88
C ARG A 219 8.80 -8.06 -16.43
N ILE A 220 9.66 -7.09 -16.13
CA ILE A 220 9.88 -6.62 -14.75
C ILE A 220 9.29 -5.22 -14.64
N LEU A 221 8.21 -5.08 -13.89
CA LEU A 221 7.53 -3.82 -13.63
C LEU A 221 7.95 -3.32 -12.25
N VAL A 222 8.44 -2.08 -12.17
CA VAL A 222 8.83 -1.47 -10.88
C VAL A 222 7.94 -0.25 -10.63
N THR A 223 7.26 -0.21 -9.49
CA THR A 223 6.44 0.95 -9.12
C THR A 223 7.32 2.08 -8.62
N ASN A 224 7.13 3.31 -9.11
CA ASN A 224 7.70 4.48 -8.45
C ASN A 224 6.98 4.74 -7.10
N VAL A 225 7.60 5.54 -6.23
CA VAL A 225 7.09 5.81 -4.88
C VAL A 225 6.21 7.06 -4.90
N TYR A 226 5.04 6.99 -4.28
CA TYR A 226 4.12 8.11 -4.15
C TYR A 226 4.60 9.14 -3.12
N GLN A 227 4.08 10.37 -3.22
CA GLN A 227 4.31 11.41 -2.20
C GLN A 227 3.65 10.98 -0.88
N PRO A 228 4.40 10.70 0.20
CA PRO A 228 3.80 10.21 1.43
C PRO A 228 3.15 11.33 2.25
N LEU A 229 3.54 12.60 2.08
CA LEU A 229 3.02 13.70 2.91
C LEU A 229 1.83 14.42 2.24
N GLN A 230 0.68 13.74 2.15
CA GLN A 230 -0.54 14.32 1.59
C GLN A 230 -1.60 14.56 2.66
N LEU A 231 -1.90 15.84 2.91
CA LEU A 231 -2.86 16.26 3.93
C LEU A 231 -3.96 17.08 3.28
N GLN A 232 -5.20 16.96 3.75
CA GLN A 232 -6.28 17.83 3.29
C GLN A 232 -6.08 19.27 3.81
N PRO A 233 -6.38 20.31 3.01
CA PRO A 233 -6.30 21.70 3.45
C PRO A 233 -7.10 21.98 4.72
N SER A 234 -8.32 21.44 4.81
CA SER A 234 -9.22 21.58 5.95
C SER A 234 -8.63 21.01 7.25
N TYR A 235 -7.90 19.90 7.15
CA TYR A 235 -7.21 19.29 8.28
C TYR A 235 -6.03 20.12 8.74
N VAL A 236 -5.20 20.62 7.81
CA VAL A 236 -4.06 21.47 8.13
C VAL A 236 -4.53 22.74 8.81
N GLU A 237 -5.56 23.40 8.27
CA GLU A 237 -6.17 24.58 8.89
C GLU A 237 -6.74 24.28 10.28
N LYS A 238 -7.54 23.21 10.42
CA LYS A 238 -8.17 22.84 11.70
C LYS A 238 -7.14 22.51 12.78
N THR A 239 -6.06 21.83 12.41
CA THR A 239 -5.07 21.28 13.37
C THR A 239 -3.98 22.28 13.71
N TYR A 240 -3.56 23.10 12.74
CA TYR A 240 -2.38 23.97 12.87
C TYR A 240 -2.69 25.46 12.71
N GLY A 241 -3.90 25.83 12.29
CA GLY A 241 -4.27 27.21 11.96
C GLY A 241 -3.87 27.61 10.54
N LYS A 242 -4.63 28.55 9.96
CA LYS A 242 -4.31 29.15 8.66
C LYS A 242 -2.97 29.87 8.71
N GLN A 243 -2.10 29.60 7.72
CA GLN A 243 -0.81 30.28 7.55
C GLN A 243 0.11 30.25 8.79
N SER A 244 0.01 29.20 9.62
CA SER A 244 0.92 29.05 10.75
C SER A 244 2.33 28.63 10.32
N ASP A 245 3.29 28.83 11.21
CA ASP A 245 4.68 28.36 11.02
C ASP A 245 4.71 26.84 10.78
N TYR A 246 3.82 26.08 11.43
CA TYR A 246 3.73 24.63 11.23
C TYR A 246 3.19 24.27 9.85
N ALA A 247 2.15 24.96 9.37
CA ALA A 247 1.63 24.75 8.02
C ALA A 247 2.69 25.08 6.95
N THR A 248 3.47 26.14 7.17
CA THR A 248 4.60 26.51 6.32
C THR A 248 5.70 25.45 6.33
N PHE A 249 6.07 24.95 7.51
CA PHE A 249 7.05 23.89 7.69
C PHE A 249 6.64 22.59 6.97
N LEU A 250 5.39 22.15 7.13
CA LEU A 250 4.83 21.00 6.40
C LEU A 250 4.91 21.19 4.88
N SER A 251 4.63 22.39 4.38
CA SER A 251 4.73 22.70 2.96
C SER A 251 6.16 22.55 2.44
N ILE A 252 7.16 22.97 3.23
CA ILE A 252 8.58 22.83 2.88
C ILE A 252 8.98 21.36 2.89
N LEU A 253 8.60 20.59 3.92
CA LEU A 253 8.87 19.16 3.98
C LEU A 253 8.28 18.42 2.79
N ARG A 254 7.03 18.74 2.43
CA ARG A 254 6.36 18.14 1.28
C ARG A 254 7.10 18.42 -0.03
N MET A 255 7.59 19.65 -0.23
CA MET A 255 8.40 20.00 -1.40
C MET A 255 9.69 19.17 -1.47
N ARG A 256 10.33 18.90 -0.32
CA ARG A 256 11.54 18.06 -0.26
C ARG A 256 11.23 16.59 -0.56
N CYS A 257 10.14 16.05 -0.01
CA CYS A 257 9.66 14.71 -0.39
C CYS A 257 9.38 14.64 -1.89
N GLU A 258 8.79 15.68 -2.48
CA GLU A 258 8.48 15.70 -3.92
C GLU A 258 9.74 15.65 -4.78
N ALA A 259 10.77 16.42 -4.41
CA ALA A 259 12.07 16.37 -5.05
C ALA A 259 12.72 14.99 -4.94
N MET A 260 12.65 14.37 -3.76
CA MET A 260 13.16 13.01 -3.52
C MET A 260 12.44 11.97 -4.38
N MET A 261 11.10 11.99 -4.45
CA MET A 261 10.33 11.07 -5.30
C MET A 261 10.63 11.28 -6.80
N LYS A 262 10.80 12.54 -7.21
CA LYS A 262 11.16 12.87 -8.59
C LYS A 262 12.54 12.34 -8.96
N GLU A 263 13.53 12.46 -8.07
CA GLU A 263 14.86 11.92 -8.34
C GLU A 263 14.85 10.39 -8.37
N TYR A 264 14.08 9.75 -7.48
CA TYR A 264 13.89 8.30 -7.54
C TYR A 264 13.29 7.85 -8.88
N ASP A 265 12.27 8.57 -9.38
CA ASP A 265 11.68 8.31 -10.70
C ASP A 265 12.68 8.48 -11.84
N ILE A 266 13.50 9.54 -11.83
CA ILE A 266 14.57 9.75 -12.81
C ILE A 266 15.54 8.56 -12.83
N LYS A 267 15.97 8.10 -11.65
CA LYS A 267 16.92 7.00 -11.53
C LYS A 267 16.31 5.65 -11.89
N LEU A 268 15.05 5.38 -11.50
CA LEU A 268 14.34 4.17 -11.93
C LEU A 268 14.25 4.10 -13.46
N ASN A 269 13.91 5.19 -14.14
CA ASN A 269 13.82 5.21 -15.60
C ASN A 269 15.17 5.04 -16.31
N ALA A 270 16.29 5.12 -15.59
CA ALA A 270 17.63 4.85 -16.11
C ALA A 270 18.06 3.38 -15.95
N ILE A 271 17.32 2.56 -15.21
CA ILE A 271 17.61 1.13 -15.04
C ILE A 271 17.19 0.38 -16.31
N ASP A 272 18.12 -0.35 -16.91
CA ASP A 272 17.85 -1.19 -18.07
C ASP A 272 17.02 -2.44 -17.69
N GLY A 273 16.13 -2.85 -18.60
CA GLY A 273 15.40 -4.11 -18.46
C GLY A 273 14.17 -4.06 -17.54
N ILE A 274 13.78 -2.88 -17.06
CA ILE A 274 12.54 -2.67 -16.30
C ILE A 274 11.53 -1.78 -17.03
N GLU A 275 10.28 -1.88 -16.59
CA GLU A 275 9.17 -1.03 -16.97
C GLU A 275 8.67 -0.25 -15.75
N VAL A 276 8.91 1.06 -15.69
CA VAL A 276 8.42 1.87 -14.56
C VAL A 276 6.90 2.03 -14.64
N VAL A 277 6.23 1.72 -13.53
CA VAL A 277 4.78 1.93 -13.30
C VAL A 277 4.60 3.21 -12.50
N ASP A 278 3.90 4.17 -13.09
CA ASP A 278 3.67 5.48 -12.48
C ASP A 278 2.53 5.43 -11.45
N VAL A 279 2.86 5.00 -10.22
CA VAL A 279 1.98 5.04 -9.05
C VAL A 279 1.95 6.44 -8.44
N LYS A 280 3.08 7.16 -8.48
CA LYS A 280 3.21 8.51 -7.95
C LYS A 280 2.11 9.42 -8.47
N SER A 281 1.90 9.49 -9.78
CA SER A 281 0.83 10.33 -10.35
C SER A 281 -0.56 9.83 -9.99
N GLN A 282 -0.78 8.51 -9.85
CA GLN A 282 -2.09 8.00 -9.40
C GLN A 282 -2.42 8.47 -7.98
N PHE A 283 -1.39 8.56 -7.14
CA PHE A 283 -1.52 9.01 -5.76
C PHE A 283 -1.44 10.52 -5.65
N THR A 284 -1.08 11.26 -6.71
CA THR A 284 -0.84 12.69 -6.56
C THR A 284 -2.08 13.46 -6.11
N SER A 285 -1.81 14.24 -5.08
CA SER A 285 -2.55 15.35 -4.56
C SER A 285 -2.80 16.48 -5.59
N GLN A 286 -4.00 16.48 -6.16
CA GLN A 286 -4.70 17.61 -6.80
C GLN A 286 -4.31 17.99 -8.25
N GLU A 287 -5.31 18.49 -8.98
CA GLU A 287 -5.20 19.07 -10.34
C GLU A 287 -4.35 20.35 -10.43
N LYS A 288 -3.97 20.95 -9.29
CA LYS A 288 -3.21 22.21 -9.20
C LYS A 288 -1.93 22.01 -8.42
N GLU A 289 -0.92 22.82 -8.78
CA GLU A 289 0.36 22.87 -8.09
C GLU A 289 0.17 23.03 -6.57
N PRO A 290 0.91 22.24 -5.77
CA PRO A 290 0.79 22.27 -4.33
C PRO A 290 1.11 23.65 -3.75
N SER A 291 0.39 24.04 -2.70
CA SER A 291 0.65 25.27 -1.97
C SER A 291 0.40 25.09 -0.49
N THR A 292 0.79 26.08 0.32
CA THR A 292 0.46 26.13 1.76
C THR A 292 -1.04 25.99 2.04
N SER A 293 -1.90 26.41 1.10
CA SER A 293 -3.36 26.27 1.16
C SER A 293 -3.93 25.05 0.43
N ALA A 294 -3.08 24.28 -0.27
CA ALA A 294 -3.45 23.10 -1.04
C ALA A 294 -2.43 21.95 -0.83
N PRO A 295 -2.27 21.43 0.42
CA PRO A 295 -1.22 20.46 0.75
C PRO A 295 -1.47 19.04 0.22
N GLY A 296 -2.67 18.76 -0.31
CA GLY A 296 -2.90 17.62 -1.16
C GLY A 296 -4.17 16.81 -0.91
N ASN A 297 -4.12 15.50 -1.20
CA ASN A 297 -5.24 14.58 -1.09
C ASN A 297 -4.86 13.35 -0.25
N ALA A 298 -5.38 13.27 0.98
CA ALA A 298 -5.10 12.17 1.90
C ALA A 298 -5.92 10.90 1.61
N SER A 299 -6.80 10.89 0.60
CA SER A 299 -7.83 9.86 0.40
C SER A 299 -7.30 8.44 0.23
N TYR A 300 -6.02 8.28 -0.10
CA TYR A 300 -5.38 6.98 -0.34
C TYR A 300 -4.71 6.37 0.88
N PHE A 301 -4.60 7.09 1.98
CA PHE A 301 -3.92 6.62 3.18
C PHE A 301 -4.92 6.18 4.23
N VAL A 302 -4.55 5.22 5.07
CA VAL A 302 -5.43 4.74 6.15
C VAL A 302 -5.59 5.83 7.21
N ASP A 303 -4.49 6.40 7.70
CA ASP A 303 -4.52 7.24 8.90
C ASP A 303 -3.46 8.37 8.88
N ILE A 304 -3.16 8.97 7.72
CA ILE A 304 -2.17 10.05 7.67
C ILE A 304 -2.60 11.34 8.41
N GLN A 305 -3.91 11.51 8.62
CA GLN A 305 -4.49 12.71 9.23
C GLN A 305 -4.84 12.49 10.71
N THR A 306 -3.93 11.85 11.45
CA THR A 306 -4.08 11.67 12.89
C THR A 306 -3.41 12.81 13.65
N SER A 307 -3.91 13.11 14.85
CA SER A 307 -3.36 14.17 15.72
C SER A 307 -1.93 13.90 16.20
N SER A 308 -1.37 12.71 15.92
CA SER A 308 0.00 12.31 16.26
C SER A 308 0.70 11.60 15.09
N LEU A 309 1.99 11.93 14.86
CA LEU A 309 2.84 11.21 13.90
C LEU A 309 3.03 9.74 14.27
N SER A 310 3.03 9.42 15.57
CA SER A 310 3.12 8.03 16.05
C SER A 310 1.88 7.20 15.71
N THR A 311 0.81 7.83 15.24
CA THR A 311 -0.39 7.15 14.76
C THR A 311 -0.62 7.31 13.26
N ALA A 312 0.26 8.04 12.58
CA ALA A 312 0.13 8.24 11.15
C ALA A 312 0.45 6.94 10.41
N ASP A 313 -0.42 6.57 9.46
CA ASP A 313 -0.19 5.45 8.57
C ASP A 313 -0.19 5.93 7.11
N VAL A 314 0.99 5.83 6.48
CA VAL A 314 1.21 6.18 5.08
C VAL A 314 1.03 4.98 4.14
N HIS A 315 0.62 3.81 4.66
CA HIS A 315 0.26 2.67 3.83
C HIS A 315 -1.02 2.97 3.03
N PRO A 316 -1.10 2.51 1.76
CA PRO A 316 -2.28 2.64 0.95
C PRO A 316 -3.46 1.89 1.56
N ASN A 317 -4.58 2.58 1.70
CA ASN A 317 -5.85 1.93 1.98
C ASN A 317 -6.38 1.20 0.72
N GLN A 318 -7.57 0.61 0.79
CA GLN A 318 -8.15 -0.13 -0.34
C GLN A 318 -8.28 0.72 -1.63
N LYS A 319 -8.49 2.04 -1.53
CA LYS A 319 -8.53 2.96 -2.68
C LYS A 319 -7.15 3.07 -3.33
N GLY A 320 -6.10 3.17 -2.51
CA GLY A 320 -4.73 3.19 -3.01
C GLY A 320 -4.37 1.89 -3.74
N HIS A 321 -4.76 0.73 -3.21
CA HIS A 321 -4.54 -0.54 -3.89
C HIS A 321 -5.32 -0.68 -5.21
N ILE A 322 -6.52 -0.09 -5.32
CA ILE A 322 -7.23 0.01 -6.62
C ILE A 322 -6.42 0.87 -7.60
N ALA A 323 -5.90 2.02 -7.15
CA ALA A 323 -5.11 2.92 -8.00
C ALA A 323 -3.81 2.25 -8.49
N MET A 324 -3.09 1.55 -7.60
CA MET A 324 -1.91 0.78 -7.95
C MET A 324 -2.23 -0.34 -8.95
N ALA A 325 -3.27 -1.13 -8.67
CA ALA A 325 -3.69 -2.22 -9.56
C ALA A 325 -4.07 -1.70 -10.95
N ALA A 326 -4.82 -0.59 -11.03
CA ALA A 326 -5.16 0.02 -12.30
C ALA A 326 -3.91 0.48 -13.09
N ALA A 327 -2.93 1.12 -12.43
CA ALA A 327 -1.69 1.52 -13.12
C ALA A 327 -0.85 0.33 -13.59
N ILE A 328 -0.74 -0.73 -12.78
CA ILE A 328 -0.05 -1.96 -13.17
C ILE A 328 -0.74 -2.61 -14.37
N LEU A 329 -2.08 -2.75 -14.33
CA LEU A 329 -2.85 -3.32 -15.42
C LEU A 329 -2.76 -2.49 -16.71
N ASP A 330 -2.77 -1.17 -16.59
CA ASP A 330 -2.58 -0.27 -17.74
C ASP A 330 -1.20 -0.47 -18.38
N LYS A 331 -0.16 -0.63 -17.56
CA LYS A 331 1.20 -0.94 -18.03
C LYS A 331 1.30 -2.32 -18.67
N ILE A 332 0.60 -3.32 -18.12
CA ILE A 332 0.55 -4.67 -18.69
C ILE A 332 -0.13 -4.65 -20.07
N GLY A 333 -1.23 -3.90 -20.22
CA GLY A 333 -1.91 -3.66 -21.49
C GLY A 333 -2.96 -4.70 -21.90
N SER A 334 -3.19 -5.75 -21.10
CA SER A 334 -4.22 -6.78 -21.35
C SER A 334 -5.62 -6.34 -20.91
N LEU A 335 -6.10 -5.23 -21.48
CA LEU A 335 -7.31 -4.57 -20.99
C LEU A 335 -8.61 -5.23 -21.49
N HIS A 336 -9.63 -5.23 -20.65
CA HIS A 336 -10.99 -5.67 -20.96
C HIS A 336 -12.02 -5.02 -20.01
N THR A 337 -13.30 -5.08 -20.38
CA THR A 337 -14.37 -4.62 -19.48
C THR A 337 -14.43 -5.52 -18.26
N ASP A 338 -14.19 -4.95 -17.09
CA ASP A 338 -14.11 -5.69 -15.84
C ASP A 338 -15.45 -5.70 -15.10
N SER A 339 -15.81 -6.88 -14.60
CA SER A 339 -16.89 -7.07 -13.62
C SER A 339 -16.42 -7.88 -12.39
N GLY A 340 -15.11 -8.12 -12.31
CA GLY A 340 -14.42 -8.83 -11.26
C GLY A 340 -14.03 -7.93 -10.10
N LEU A 341 -12.92 -8.25 -9.46
CA LEU A 341 -12.48 -7.70 -8.19
C LEU A 341 -12.14 -6.22 -8.29
N LEU A 342 -11.56 -5.75 -9.41
CA LEU A 342 -11.26 -4.34 -9.62
C LEU A 342 -12.55 -3.49 -9.55
N SER A 343 -13.53 -3.80 -10.38
CA SER A 343 -14.84 -3.12 -10.43
C SER A 343 -15.65 -3.31 -9.15
N LYS A 344 -15.66 -4.52 -8.56
CA LYS A 344 -16.40 -4.78 -7.31
C LYS A 344 -15.82 -4.00 -6.15
N THR A 345 -14.50 -3.94 -6.03
CA THR A 345 -13.84 -3.23 -4.94
C THR A 345 -14.05 -1.73 -5.08
N PHE A 346 -13.90 -1.17 -6.29
CA PHE A 346 -14.18 0.25 -6.55
C PHE A 346 -15.64 0.62 -6.25
N ASN A 347 -16.60 -0.18 -6.74
CA ASN A 347 -18.03 0.09 -6.51
C ASN A 347 -18.46 -0.09 -5.04
N GLY A 348 -17.69 -0.84 -4.26
CA GLY A 348 -17.91 -1.01 -2.82
C GLY A 348 -17.42 0.14 -1.96
N LEU A 349 -16.66 1.11 -2.52
CA LEU A 349 -16.21 2.28 -1.78
C LEU A 349 -17.39 3.21 -1.48
N SER A 350 -17.56 3.57 -0.20
CA SER A 350 -18.62 4.48 0.26
C SER A 350 -18.50 5.89 -0.31
N ASP A 351 -17.29 6.31 -0.68
CA ASP A 351 -16.95 7.64 -1.17
C ASP A 351 -16.33 7.61 -2.58
N LYS A 352 -16.69 6.63 -3.42
CA LYS A 352 -16.16 6.45 -4.78
C LYS A 352 -16.28 7.68 -5.68
N ASP A 353 -17.26 8.55 -5.43
CA ASP A 353 -17.47 9.77 -6.23
C ASP A 353 -16.42 10.85 -5.90
N ALA A 354 -15.69 10.70 -4.79
CA ALA A 354 -14.53 11.52 -4.41
C ALA A 354 -13.19 10.89 -4.82
N TYR A 355 -13.21 9.84 -5.66
CA TYR A 355 -11.99 9.20 -6.14
C TYR A 355 -11.20 10.16 -7.05
N PRO A 356 -9.90 10.37 -6.79
CA PRO A 356 -9.13 11.41 -7.50
C PRO A 356 -9.08 11.23 -9.01
N GLU A 357 -9.13 12.34 -9.74
CA GLU A 357 -9.40 12.38 -11.19
C GLU A 357 -8.40 11.55 -12.01
N ILE A 358 -7.09 11.69 -11.76
CA ILE A 358 -6.03 10.95 -12.47
C ILE A 358 -6.24 9.44 -12.29
N ALA A 359 -6.39 8.98 -11.05
CA ALA A 359 -6.62 7.56 -10.78
C ALA A 359 -7.98 7.07 -11.27
N LEU A 360 -9.01 7.93 -11.24
CA LEU A 360 -10.33 7.61 -11.77
C LEU A 360 -10.27 7.42 -13.30
N ALA A 361 -9.52 8.25 -14.02
CA ALA A 361 -9.32 8.12 -15.45
C ALA A 361 -8.62 6.80 -15.80
N THR A 362 -7.54 6.46 -15.09
CA THR A 362 -6.84 5.17 -15.23
C THR A 362 -7.78 4.00 -14.93
N TYR A 363 -8.51 4.06 -13.81
CA TYR A 363 -9.50 3.03 -13.46
C TYR A 363 -10.56 2.86 -14.56
N LYS A 364 -11.17 3.94 -15.04
CA LYS A 364 -12.21 3.87 -16.09
C LYS A 364 -11.68 3.26 -17.38
N LYS A 365 -10.47 3.64 -17.79
CA LYS A 365 -9.76 3.07 -18.95
C LYS A 365 -9.60 1.56 -18.78
N VAL A 366 -9.05 1.13 -17.65
CA VAL A 366 -8.73 -0.28 -17.37
C VAL A 366 -10.00 -1.11 -17.18
N ALA A 367 -10.98 -0.63 -16.41
CA ALA A 367 -12.23 -1.33 -16.16
C ALA A 367 -13.19 -1.32 -17.36
N GLY A 368 -12.88 -0.57 -18.43
CA GLY A 368 -13.72 -0.47 -19.63
C GLY A 368 -15.05 0.24 -19.38
N VAL A 369 -15.07 1.19 -18.43
CA VAL A 369 -16.25 2.02 -18.14
C VAL A 369 -16.37 3.08 -19.23
N LYS A 370 -17.46 3.03 -20.00
CA LYS A 370 -17.77 4.07 -20.98
C LYS A 370 -18.34 5.29 -20.26
N ASP A 371 -17.74 6.46 -20.46
CA ASP A 371 -18.35 7.70 -20.00
C ASP A 371 -19.70 7.87 -20.69
N VAL A 372 -20.78 7.94 -19.91
CA VAL A 372 -22.04 8.47 -20.39
C VAL A 372 -21.84 9.98 -20.51
N VAL A 373 -21.47 10.43 -21.72
CA VAL A 373 -21.45 11.85 -22.06
C VAL A 373 -22.86 12.38 -21.90
N THR A 374 -23.15 12.95 -20.73
CA THR A 374 -24.37 13.72 -20.51
C THR A 374 -24.09 15.10 -21.08
N THR A 375 -24.39 15.28 -22.37
CA THR A 375 -24.32 16.60 -23.02
C THR A 375 -25.37 17.50 -22.36
N THR A 376 -24.98 18.29 -21.36
CA THR A 376 -25.84 19.35 -20.83
C THR A 376 -25.87 20.48 -21.85
N THR A 377 -26.87 20.47 -22.73
CA THR A 377 -27.17 21.61 -23.60
C THR A 377 -27.79 22.71 -22.75
N THR A 378 -27.04 23.77 -22.45
CA THR A 378 -27.57 24.99 -21.82
C THR A 378 -28.54 25.66 -22.79
N SER A 379 -29.85 25.49 -22.59
CA SER A 379 -30.89 26.23 -23.31
C SER A 379 -31.24 27.49 -22.51
N THR A 380 -30.92 28.65 -23.09
CA THR A 380 -31.40 29.96 -22.62
C THR A 380 -32.92 30.05 -22.81
N THR A 381 -33.60 30.44 -21.74
CA THR A 381 -35.06 30.61 -21.69
C THR A 381 -35.48 31.74 -22.62
N SER A 382 -36.29 31.43 -23.63
CA SER A 382 -37.18 32.42 -24.25
C SER A 382 -38.57 31.82 -24.44
N LYS A 383 -39.56 32.60 -23.98
CA LYS A 383 -40.95 32.22 -23.77
C LYS A 383 -41.71 32.41 -25.09
N THR A 384 -42.11 31.32 -25.75
CA THR A 384 -43.12 31.39 -26.82
C THR A 384 -44.06 30.17 -26.79
N THR A 385 -45.32 30.49 -27.02
CA THR A 385 -46.56 29.78 -26.75
C THR A 385 -46.95 28.80 -27.86
N THR A 386 -47.43 27.61 -27.46
CA THR A 386 -48.39 26.68 -28.11
C THR A 386 -48.03 26.00 -29.43
N THR A 387 -48.05 24.65 -29.45
CA THR A 387 -49.14 23.86 -30.08
C THR A 387 -48.99 22.37 -29.72
N THR A 388 -50.05 21.84 -29.12
CA THR A 388 -50.24 20.43 -28.76
C THR A 388 -50.31 19.56 -30.03
N THR A 389 -49.50 18.51 -30.11
CA THR A 389 -49.77 17.37 -30.99
C THR A 389 -49.65 16.11 -30.15
N THR A 390 -50.81 15.53 -29.85
CA THR A 390 -50.98 14.28 -29.12
C THR A 390 -50.63 13.13 -30.07
N THR A 391 -49.50 12.47 -29.85
CA THR A 391 -49.22 11.16 -30.48
C THR A 391 -49.25 10.10 -29.38
N SER A 392 -50.38 9.39 -29.34
CA SER A 392 -50.58 8.19 -28.54
C SER A 392 -49.66 7.08 -29.05
N THR A 393 -48.75 6.59 -28.21
CA THR A 393 -48.10 5.28 -28.41
C THR A 393 -48.23 4.46 -27.13
N THR A 394 -48.97 3.37 -27.30
CA THR A 394 -49.40 2.38 -26.32
C THR A 394 -48.22 1.69 -25.64
N THR A 395 -48.15 1.76 -24.30
CA THR A 395 -47.27 0.89 -23.52
C THR A 395 -47.96 -0.47 -23.35
N THR A 396 -47.52 -1.48 -24.10
CA THR A 396 -47.90 -2.87 -23.85
C THR A 396 -46.98 -3.43 -22.77
N THR A 397 -47.51 -3.62 -21.55
CA THR A 397 -46.87 -4.38 -20.49
C THR A 397 -46.90 -5.86 -20.85
N THR A 398 -45.77 -6.43 -21.29
CA THR A 398 -45.63 -7.88 -21.45
C THR A 398 -45.02 -8.48 -20.19
N THR A 399 -45.87 -9.05 -19.34
CA THR A 399 -45.49 -9.87 -18.19
C THR A 399 -44.89 -11.19 -18.70
N LYS A 400 -43.56 -11.33 -18.66
CA LYS A 400 -42.90 -12.61 -18.95
C LYS A 400 -43.01 -13.52 -17.71
N LYS A 401 -43.91 -14.50 -17.78
CA LYS A 401 -44.03 -15.63 -16.87
C LYS A 401 -42.73 -16.45 -16.92
N THR A 402 -42.00 -16.51 -15.81
CA THR A 402 -40.87 -17.43 -15.64
C THR A 402 -41.41 -18.85 -15.47
N THR A 403 -41.17 -19.70 -16.46
CA THR A 403 -41.44 -21.13 -16.40
C THR A 403 -40.24 -21.82 -15.76
N THR A 404 -40.43 -22.37 -14.57
CA THR A 404 -39.46 -23.25 -13.90
C THR A 404 -39.40 -24.58 -14.64
N SER A 405 -38.29 -24.88 -15.31
CA SER A 405 -37.99 -26.24 -15.79
C SER A 405 -37.42 -27.04 -14.63
N THR A 406 -38.24 -27.94 -14.08
CA THR A 406 -37.84 -28.96 -13.12
C THR A 406 -37.28 -30.15 -13.90
N THR A 407 -35.96 -30.34 -13.89
CA THR A 407 -35.34 -31.57 -14.40
C THR A 407 -35.52 -32.67 -13.36
N THR A 408 -36.35 -33.65 -13.68
CA THR A 408 -36.56 -34.86 -12.87
C THR A 408 -35.48 -35.87 -13.22
N THR A 409 -34.49 -36.09 -12.33
CA THR A 409 -33.54 -37.19 -12.45
C THR A 409 -34.02 -38.35 -11.58
N THR A 410 -34.51 -39.41 -12.23
CA THR A 410 -34.82 -40.70 -11.61
C THR A 410 -33.52 -41.43 -11.28
N THR A 411 -33.19 -41.55 -10.00
CA THR A 411 -32.09 -42.41 -9.53
C THR A 411 -32.69 -43.69 -8.94
N ALA A 412 -32.39 -44.83 -9.57
CA ALA A 412 -32.78 -46.14 -9.11
C ALA A 412 -32.00 -46.52 -7.82
N THR A 413 -32.73 -46.95 -6.80
CA THR A 413 -32.20 -47.35 -5.50
C THR A 413 -31.63 -48.77 -5.57
N ALA A 414 -30.34 -48.92 -5.31
CA ALA A 414 -29.71 -50.21 -4.98
C ALA A 414 -29.61 -50.36 -3.44
N PRO A 415 -29.67 -51.58 -2.89
CA PRO A 415 -29.74 -51.83 -1.44
C PRO A 415 -28.46 -51.40 -0.70
N PRO A 416 -28.56 -51.08 0.61
CA PRO A 416 -27.47 -50.46 1.36
C PRO A 416 -26.37 -51.47 1.68
N VAL A 417 -25.14 -51.14 1.29
CA VAL A 417 -23.94 -51.82 1.79
C VAL A 417 -23.55 -51.14 3.09
N THR A 418 -23.58 -51.90 4.19
CA THR A 418 -23.13 -51.45 5.51
C THR A 418 -21.61 -51.45 5.54
N THR A 419 -21.00 -50.27 5.31
CA THR A 419 -19.58 -50.05 5.54
C THR A 419 -19.41 -49.39 6.90
N THR A 420 -18.86 -50.11 7.87
CA THR A 420 -18.37 -49.58 9.15
C THR A 420 -17.13 -48.73 8.87
N THR A 421 -17.32 -47.42 8.72
CA THR A 421 -16.21 -46.46 8.69
C THR A 421 -15.77 -46.19 10.12
N THR A 422 -14.68 -46.79 10.56
CA THR A 422 -13.94 -46.32 11.72
C THR A 422 -13.31 -44.98 11.35
N THR A 423 -13.88 -43.88 11.84
CA THR A 423 -13.32 -42.53 11.72
C THR A 423 -11.90 -42.53 12.31
N PRO A 424 -10.85 -42.27 11.52
CA PRO A 424 -9.53 -41.98 12.07
C PRO A 424 -9.64 -40.76 13.01
N PRO A 425 -8.94 -40.74 14.16
CA PRO A 425 -8.95 -39.55 15.02
C PRO A 425 -8.53 -38.33 14.19
N ALA A 426 -9.33 -37.26 14.27
CA ALA A 426 -8.99 -35.99 13.65
C ALA A 426 -7.60 -35.53 14.12
N PRO A 427 -6.77 -34.94 13.24
CA PRO A 427 -5.44 -34.49 13.62
C PRO A 427 -5.54 -33.46 14.76
N LYS A 428 -4.84 -33.74 15.86
CA LYS A 428 -4.77 -32.86 17.03
C LYS A 428 -3.91 -31.66 16.70
N ILE A 429 -4.50 -30.47 16.69
CA ILE A 429 -3.80 -29.20 16.44
C ILE A 429 -3.05 -28.78 17.72
N PRO A 430 -1.74 -28.48 17.67
CA PRO A 430 -1.00 -28.01 18.85
C PRO A 430 -1.52 -26.66 19.36
N LYS A 431 -1.50 -26.48 20.68
CA LYS A 431 -1.95 -25.24 21.32
C LYS A 431 -1.07 -24.07 20.90
N GLY A 432 -1.69 -22.97 20.46
CA GLY A 432 -1.03 -21.81 19.87
C GLY A 432 -0.67 -21.92 18.38
N ASP A 433 -0.78 -23.09 17.74
CA ASP A 433 -0.52 -23.32 16.30
C ASP A 433 -1.86 -23.57 15.58
N VAL A 434 -2.71 -22.55 15.53
CA VAL A 434 -4.12 -22.67 15.10
C VAL A 434 -4.29 -22.96 13.62
N ASN A 435 -3.26 -22.69 12.81
CA ASN A 435 -3.23 -23.05 11.38
C ASN A 435 -2.57 -24.42 11.12
N ASN A 436 -2.07 -25.09 12.17
CA ASN A 436 -1.40 -26.39 12.13
C ASN A 436 -0.21 -26.42 11.15
N SER A 437 0.57 -25.34 11.15
CA SER A 437 1.78 -25.17 10.34
C SER A 437 3.02 -25.84 10.93
N GLY A 438 2.95 -26.27 12.20
CA GLY A 438 4.07 -26.78 12.97
C GLY A 438 4.91 -25.69 13.64
N LYS A 439 4.47 -24.44 13.60
CA LYS A 439 5.12 -23.27 14.23
C LYS A 439 4.06 -22.49 15.01
N ILE A 440 4.50 -21.75 16.04
CA ILE A 440 3.65 -20.81 16.78
C ILE A 440 4.19 -19.41 16.48
N ASP A 441 3.49 -18.66 15.64
CA ASP A 441 3.94 -17.34 15.18
C ASP A 441 2.82 -16.30 15.07
N ALA A 442 3.14 -15.15 14.46
CA ALA A 442 2.20 -14.04 14.33
C ALA A 442 0.98 -14.37 13.45
N VAL A 443 1.07 -15.38 12.57
CA VAL A 443 -0.06 -15.85 11.77
C VAL A 443 -1.11 -16.51 12.66
N ASP A 444 -0.68 -17.28 13.67
CA ASP A 444 -1.58 -17.92 14.62
C ASP A 444 -2.34 -16.89 15.46
N ALA A 445 -1.61 -15.89 15.99
CA ALA A 445 -2.22 -14.80 16.73
C ALA A 445 -3.21 -13.99 15.87
N SER A 446 -2.86 -13.74 14.59
CA SER A 446 -3.73 -13.03 13.65
C SER A 446 -5.00 -13.82 13.34
N ALA A 447 -4.89 -15.15 13.21
CA ALA A 447 -6.04 -16.03 13.04
C ALA A 447 -6.95 -16.00 14.28
N VAL A 448 -6.39 -16.01 15.50
CA VAL A 448 -7.15 -15.85 16.75
C VAL A 448 -7.84 -14.49 16.84
N LEU A 449 -7.19 -13.38 16.43
CA LEU A 449 -7.83 -12.06 16.38
C LEU A 449 -8.97 -12.00 15.35
N SER A 450 -8.78 -12.64 14.18
CA SER A 450 -9.82 -12.75 13.16
C SER A 450 -11.04 -13.51 13.70
N GLU A 451 -10.80 -14.61 14.41
CA GLU A 451 -11.84 -15.41 15.03
C GLU A 451 -12.56 -14.64 16.16
N TYR A 452 -11.81 -13.98 17.03
CA TYR A 452 -12.37 -13.12 18.07
C TYR A 452 -13.26 -12.01 17.49
N ALA A 453 -12.83 -11.36 16.40
CA ALA A 453 -13.61 -10.33 15.73
C ALA A 453 -14.93 -10.89 15.16
N LYS A 454 -14.93 -12.12 14.63
CA LYS A 454 -16.13 -12.80 14.13
C LYS A 454 -17.07 -13.22 15.27
N LEU A 455 -16.53 -13.76 16.36
CA LEU A 455 -17.28 -14.12 17.56
C LEU A 455 -17.89 -12.90 18.26
N SER A 456 -17.20 -11.76 18.23
CA SER A 456 -17.65 -10.48 18.81
C SER A 456 -18.57 -9.68 17.89
N GLY A 457 -18.69 -10.09 16.62
CA GLY A 457 -19.55 -9.45 15.64
C GLY A 457 -21.03 -9.82 15.81
N SER A 458 -21.90 -9.12 15.07
CA SER A 458 -23.36 -9.26 15.16
C SER A 458 -23.89 -10.67 14.83
N SER A 459 -23.09 -11.50 14.14
CA SER A 459 -23.42 -12.89 13.82
C SER A 459 -23.13 -13.85 14.98
N GLY A 460 -22.22 -13.51 15.90
CA GLY A 460 -21.79 -14.36 17.02
C GLY A 460 -21.22 -15.72 16.59
N LYS A 461 -20.76 -15.83 15.34
CA LYS A 461 -20.33 -17.09 14.72
C LYS A 461 -18.90 -16.96 14.21
N GLY A 462 -18.01 -17.73 14.80
CA GLY A 462 -16.65 -17.94 14.34
C GLY A 462 -16.57 -18.96 13.19
N GLU A 463 -15.37 -19.12 12.65
CA GLU A 463 -15.03 -20.05 11.58
C GLU A 463 -14.14 -21.21 12.04
N PHE A 464 -13.59 -21.15 13.26
CA PHE A 464 -12.76 -22.21 13.79
C PHE A 464 -13.58 -23.48 14.02
N ASN A 465 -12.98 -24.61 13.66
CA ASN A 465 -13.48 -25.91 14.08
C ASN A 465 -13.10 -26.16 15.56
N ALA A 466 -13.68 -27.21 16.17
CA ALA A 466 -13.48 -27.49 17.60
C ALA A 466 -12.02 -27.68 18.04
N GLU A 467 -11.13 -28.19 17.17
CA GLU A 467 -9.72 -28.34 17.49
C GLU A 467 -8.96 -27.02 17.35
N GLN A 468 -9.31 -26.19 16.36
CA GLN A 468 -8.76 -24.83 16.25
C GLN A 468 -9.21 -23.94 17.42
N THR A 469 -10.47 -24.06 17.86
CA THR A 469 -10.96 -23.33 19.05
C THR A 469 -10.17 -23.71 20.30
N LYS A 470 -9.85 -25.00 20.50
CA LYS A 470 -9.01 -25.45 21.62
C LYS A 470 -7.55 -25.01 21.49
N ALA A 471 -7.02 -24.99 20.28
CA ALA A 471 -5.66 -24.52 20.05
C ALA A 471 -5.54 -23.00 20.24
N ALA A 472 -6.63 -22.27 19.98
CA ALA A 472 -6.72 -20.82 20.09
C ALA A 472 -6.92 -20.31 21.51
N ASP A 473 -7.67 -21.03 22.36
CA ASP A 473 -7.85 -20.73 23.79
C ASP A 473 -6.57 -21.12 24.56
N VAL A 474 -5.56 -20.26 24.50
CA VAL A 474 -4.21 -20.60 24.99
C VAL A 474 -4.10 -20.47 26.51
N ASP A 475 -5.02 -19.75 27.15
CA ASP A 475 -5.07 -19.60 28.60
C ASP A 475 -6.12 -20.49 29.30
N ASP A 476 -6.78 -21.36 28.53
CA ASP A 476 -7.79 -22.33 28.98
C ASP A 476 -8.98 -21.67 29.72
N ASN A 477 -9.33 -20.43 29.37
CA ASN A 477 -10.43 -19.70 30.01
C ASN A 477 -11.81 -20.02 29.39
N GLY A 478 -11.85 -20.82 28.32
CA GLY A 478 -13.06 -21.23 27.61
C GLY A 478 -13.53 -20.20 26.58
N LYS A 479 -12.74 -19.18 26.27
CA LYS A 479 -13.03 -18.15 25.27
C LYS A 479 -11.86 -18.05 24.30
N VAL A 480 -12.15 -17.56 23.11
CA VAL A 480 -11.15 -17.21 22.10
C VAL A 480 -11.20 -15.71 21.91
N ASP A 481 -10.26 -14.99 22.50
CA ASP A 481 -10.24 -13.53 22.49
C ASP A 481 -8.87 -12.89 22.26
N ALA A 482 -8.80 -11.56 22.36
CA ALA A 482 -7.57 -10.82 22.11
C ALA A 482 -6.45 -11.11 23.14
N VAL A 483 -6.80 -11.62 24.32
CA VAL A 483 -5.82 -12.04 25.34
C VAL A 483 -5.07 -13.29 24.86
N ASP A 484 -5.77 -14.23 24.22
CA ASP A 484 -5.16 -15.41 23.63
C ASP A 484 -4.16 -15.05 22.52
N ALA A 485 -4.59 -14.19 21.60
CA ALA A 485 -3.71 -13.70 20.53
C ALA A 485 -2.47 -12.97 21.08
N SER A 486 -2.65 -12.18 22.13
CA SER A 486 -1.54 -11.46 22.78
C SER A 486 -0.56 -12.43 23.44
N LYS A 487 -1.05 -13.52 24.06
CA LYS A 487 -0.23 -14.58 24.66
C LYS A 487 0.53 -15.38 23.60
N ILE A 488 -0.09 -15.65 22.45
CA ILE A 488 0.58 -16.27 21.29
C ILE A 488 1.71 -15.37 20.78
N LEU A 489 1.47 -14.06 20.60
CA LEU A 489 2.51 -13.10 20.19
C LEU A 489 3.65 -13.00 21.20
N SER A 490 3.32 -12.95 22.50
CA SER A 490 4.31 -12.90 23.57
C SER A 490 5.19 -14.16 23.57
N TYR A 491 4.58 -15.32 23.38
CA TYR A 491 5.31 -16.59 23.27
C TYR A 491 6.16 -16.65 21.98
N TYR A 492 5.63 -16.17 20.85
CA TYR A 492 6.38 -16.04 19.59
C TYR A 492 7.63 -15.16 19.76
N ALA A 493 7.50 -14.00 20.43
CA ALA A 493 8.63 -13.12 20.73
C ALA A 493 9.66 -13.81 21.65
N TYR A 494 9.21 -14.57 22.66
CA TYR A 494 10.07 -15.34 23.54
C TYR A 494 10.88 -16.41 22.78
N ILE A 495 10.24 -17.25 21.98
CA ILE A 495 10.95 -18.31 21.24
C ILE A 495 11.88 -17.75 20.15
N SER A 496 11.62 -16.53 19.66
CA SER A 496 12.44 -15.84 18.67
C SER A 496 13.71 -15.20 19.26
N THR A 497 13.78 -15.03 20.60
CA THR A 497 14.88 -14.35 21.28
C THR A 497 15.78 -15.28 22.11
N VAL A 498 15.31 -16.49 22.45
CA VAL A 498 16.08 -17.46 23.24
C VAL A 498 17.01 -18.29 22.35
N LYS A 499 18.34 -18.17 22.57
CA LYS A 499 19.36 -19.02 21.92
C LYS A 499 19.44 -20.39 22.61
N SER A 500 18.84 -21.39 21.97
CA SER A 500 18.94 -22.85 22.19
C SER A 500 19.29 -23.38 23.61
N GLY A 501 18.30 -24.02 24.23
CA GLY A 501 18.42 -24.81 25.46
C GLY A 501 17.43 -24.35 26.54
N GLY A 502 16.35 -25.13 26.75
CA GLY A 502 15.36 -24.84 27.81
C GLY A 502 14.19 -23.94 27.40
N ILE A 503 13.77 -23.95 26.13
CA ILE A 503 12.55 -23.24 25.68
C ILE A 503 11.35 -23.84 26.42
N MET A 504 10.66 -23.00 27.21
CA MET A 504 9.40 -23.37 27.84
C MET A 504 8.37 -23.73 26.77
N SER A 505 7.53 -24.75 27.00
CA SER A 505 6.34 -24.92 26.17
C SER A 505 5.39 -23.71 26.33
N ILE A 506 4.47 -23.49 25.38
CA ILE A 506 3.50 -22.38 25.49
C ILE A 506 2.71 -22.44 26.81
N ASP A 507 2.34 -23.64 27.28
CA ASP A 507 1.67 -23.81 28.58
C ASP A 507 2.55 -23.40 29.76
N GLN A 508 3.85 -23.72 29.72
CA GLN A 508 4.80 -23.33 30.77
C GLN A 508 5.04 -21.83 30.75
N TYR A 509 5.17 -21.24 29.56
CA TYR A 509 5.36 -19.82 29.37
C TYR A 509 4.15 -19.02 29.87
N ILE A 510 2.93 -19.38 29.46
CA ILE A 510 1.71 -18.69 29.88
C ILE A 510 1.50 -18.77 31.40
N LYS A 511 1.87 -19.88 32.04
CA LYS A 511 1.85 -20.01 33.52
C LYS A 511 2.91 -19.16 34.24
N SER A 512 3.91 -18.68 33.52
CA SER A 512 4.97 -17.81 34.06
C SER A 512 4.69 -16.32 33.90
N LEU A 513 3.73 -15.95 33.05
CA LEU A 513 3.16 -14.60 32.94
C LEU A 513 2.24 -14.32 34.14
#